data_AF-A0A1G9WCX9-F1
#
_entry.id   AF-A0A1G9WCX9-F1
#
_cell.length_a   1.000
_cell.length_b   1.000
_cell.length_c   1.000
_cell.angle_alpha   90.00
_cell.angle_beta   90.00
_cell.angle_gamma   90.00
#
_symmetry.space_group_name_H-M   'P 1'
#
loop_
_entity.id
_entity.type
_entity.pdbx_description
1 polymer ?
#
loop_
_entity_poly.entity_id
_entity_poly.type
_entity_poly.pdbx_seq_one_letter_code
_entity_poly.pdbx_strand_id
1 'polypeptide(L)'
;MNDHAFVPDDFAVPLELATPRFRLEPLGPQHNVADHAAWTGSIEHIRATPGFPDGRWPPVDGMTLEANLADLQRHANDFAQRRGFTYTVLETGSGEVIGCVYIYPSRSDDHDTDVASWVRADRAELDVPLYEAVTAWLSTHWPLKSLNYHPR
;
A
#
# COMPACT_ATOMS: atom_id res chain seq x y z
N MET A 1 10.82 -14.11 17.27
CA MET A 1 10.33 -12.77 16.89
C MET A 1 11.57 -11.91 16.78
N ASN A 2 11.95 -11.48 15.59
CA ASN A 2 13.11 -10.61 15.45
C ASN A 2 12.73 -9.24 16.02
N ASP A 3 13.39 -8.83 17.10
CA ASP A 3 13.31 -7.50 17.72
C ASP A 3 13.98 -6.41 16.87
N HIS A 4 14.04 -6.59 15.55
CA HIS A 4 14.70 -5.68 14.63
C HIS A 4 13.67 -4.97 13.75
N ALA A 5 13.74 -3.63 13.74
CA ALA A 5 12.96 -2.79 12.85
C ALA A 5 13.17 -3.20 11.39
N PHE A 6 12.13 -3.06 10.56
CA PHE A 6 12.16 -3.46 9.15
C PHE A 6 13.23 -2.69 8.35
N VAL A 7 13.51 -1.45 8.75
CA VAL A 7 14.54 -0.57 8.17
C VAL A 7 15.42 -0.02 9.30
N PRO A 8 16.70 0.30 9.03
CA PRO A 8 17.65 0.84 10.02
C PRO A 8 17.06 2.02 10.80
N ASP A 9 17.32 2.15 12.10
CA ASP A 9 16.70 3.18 12.94
C ASP A 9 16.99 4.61 12.49
N ASP A 10 18.14 4.84 11.85
CA ASP A 10 18.56 6.13 11.30
C ASP A 10 17.98 6.42 9.90
N PHE A 11 17.33 5.45 9.27
CA PHE A 11 16.66 5.68 7.99
C PHE A 11 15.41 6.55 8.17
N ALA A 12 15.40 7.72 7.54
CA ALA A 12 14.25 8.60 7.46
C ALA A 12 13.24 8.03 6.46
N VAL A 13 12.21 7.36 6.97
CA VAL A 13 11.11 6.81 6.15
C VAL A 13 10.41 7.97 5.42
N PRO A 14 10.37 7.99 4.07
CA PRO A 14 9.78 9.11 3.36
C PRO A 14 8.27 9.16 3.59
N LEU A 15 7.75 10.35 3.89
CA LEU A 15 6.31 10.55 4.13
C LEU A 15 5.55 10.88 2.84
N GLU A 16 6.24 10.97 1.72
CA GLU A 16 5.62 11.27 0.43
C GLU A 16 6.42 10.67 -0.73
N LEU A 17 5.67 10.22 -1.75
CA LEU A 17 6.15 10.06 -3.12
C LEU A 17 5.18 10.82 -4.02
N ALA A 18 5.63 11.86 -4.71
CA ALA A 18 4.79 12.66 -5.58
C ALA A 18 5.10 12.43 -7.06
N THR A 19 4.05 12.31 -7.88
CA THR A 19 4.11 12.27 -9.34
C THR A 19 3.11 13.28 -9.90
N PRO A 20 3.13 13.60 -11.20
CA PRO A 20 2.10 14.45 -11.80
C PRO A 20 0.67 13.86 -11.74
N ARG A 21 0.52 12.55 -11.53
CA ARG A 21 -0.77 11.83 -11.59
C ARG A 21 -1.32 11.48 -10.22
N PHE A 22 -0.44 11.13 -9.28
CA PHE A 22 -0.79 10.74 -7.92
C PHE A 22 0.33 11.07 -6.93
N ARG A 23 -0.02 11.14 -5.66
CA ARG A 23 0.94 11.13 -4.56
C ARG A 23 0.64 9.99 -3.58
N LEU A 24 1.65 9.56 -2.85
CA LEU A 24 1.53 8.63 -1.74
C LEU A 24 1.70 9.41 -0.44
N GLU A 25 0.88 9.11 0.57
CA GLU A 25 1.11 9.56 1.95
C GLU A 25 0.74 8.44 2.94
N PRO A 26 1.31 8.41 4.17
CA PRO A 26 1.04 7.38 5.14
C PRO A 26 -0.47 7.19 5.38
N LEU A 27 -0.92 5.95 5.23
CA LEU A 27 -2.31 5.60 5.51
C LEU A 27 -2.62 5.81 7.00
N GLY A 28 -3.82 6.28 7.31
CA GLY A 28 -4.20 6.65 8.68
C GLY A 28 -5.69 6.92 8.82
N PRO A 29 -6.20 7.10 10.06
CA PRO A 29 -7.62 7.21 10.36
C PRO A 29 -8.39 8.26 9.55
N GLN A 30 -7.74 9.35 9.15
CA GLN A 30 -8.34 10.41 8.34
C GLN A 30 -8.80 9.92 6.96
N HIS A 31 -8.25 8.81 6.47
CA HIS A 31 -8.59 8.23 5.18
C HIS A 31 -9.79 7.28 5.23
N ASN A 32 -10.31 6.94 6.41
CA ASN A 32 -11.22 5.80 6.59
C ASN A 32 -12.41 5.78 5.64
N VAL A 33 -13.13 6.89 5.52
CA VAL A 33 -14.33 6.95 4.65
C VAL A 33 -13.94 6.83 3.18
N ALA A 34 -12.87 7.51 2.74
CA ALA A 34 -12.46 7.53 1.35
C ALA A 34 -11.81 6.21 0.91
N ASP A 35 -10.95 5.63 1.75
CA ASP A 35 -10.33 4.32 1.53
C ASP A 35 -11.38 3.20 1.49
N HIS A 36 -12.31 3.19 2.46
CA HIS A 36 -13.42 2.24 2.48
C HIS A 36 -14.25 2.27 1.20
N ALA A 37 -14.62 3.48 0.75
CA ALA A 37 -15.33 3.66 -0.51
C ALA A 37 -14.51 3.17 -1.72
N ALA A 38 -13.21 3.47 -1.75
CA ALA A 38 -12.31 3.12 -2.85
C ALA A 38 -12.20 1.61 -3.08
N TRP A 39 -11.89 0.83 -2.04
CA TRP A 39 -11.76 -0.62 -2.22
C TRP A 39 -13.11 -1.33 -2.32
N THR A 40 -14.15 -0.84 -1.61
CA THR A 40 -15.50 -1.44 -1.69
C THR A 40 -16.06 -1.36 -3.11
N GLY A 41 -15.83 -0.24 -3.81
CA GLY A 41 -16.21 -0.07 -5.22
C GLY A 41 -15.36 -0.85 -6.22
N SER A 42 -14.27 -1.49 -5.76
CA SER A 42 -13.23 -2.07 -6.62
C SER A 42 -12.89 -3.53 -6.31
N ILE A 43 -13.71 -4.23 -5.51
CA ILE A 43 -13.42 -5.59 -5.00
C ILE A 43 -13.01 -6.56 -6.12
N GLU A 44 -13.78 -6.62 -7.21
CA GLU A 44 -13.49 -7.52 -8.34
C GLU A 44 -12.15 -7.19 -8.99
N HIS A 45 -11.90 -5.91 -9.25
CA HIS A 45 -10.67 -5.43 -9.85
C HIS A 45 -9.46 -5.75 -8.97
N ILE A 46 -9.50 -5.41 -7.67
CA ILE A 46 -8.38 -5.66 -6.74
C ILE A 46 -8.06 -7.15 -6.63
N ARG A 47 -9.07 -8.03 -6.61
CA ARG A 47 -8.84 -9.49 -6.55
C ARG A 47 -8.29 -10.06 -7.85
N ALA A 48 -8.48 -9.37 -8.99
CA ALA A 48 -7.87 -9.73 -10.27
C ALA A 48 -6.44 -9.16 -10.42
N THR A 49 -6.06 -8.15 -9.62
CA THR A 49 -4.73 -7.54 -9.64
C THR A 49 -3.67 -8.54 -9.12
N PRO A 50 -2.52 -8.71 -9.82
CA PRO A 50 -1.43 -9.55 -9.33
C PRO A 50 -0.96 -9.18 -7.92
N GLY A 51 -0.49 -10.14 -7.12
CA GLY A 51 -0.05 -9.87 -5.74
C GLY A 51 -1.15 -9.91 -4.67
N PHE A 52 -2.40 -10.24 -5.04
CA PHE A 52 -3.46 -10.64 -4.10
C PHE A 52 -3.86 -12.13 -4.30
N PRO A 53 -2.91 -13.08 -4.25
CA PRO A 53 -3.11 -14.45 -4.77
C PRO A 53 -4.03 -15.32 -3.91
N ASP A 54 -4.23 -14.99 -2.63
CA ASP A 54 -5.13 -15.77 -1.77
C ASP A 54 -6.62 -15.48 -2.08
N GLY A 55 -6.88 -14.41 -2.84
CA GLY A 55 -8.21 -13.94 -3.17
C GLY A 55 -9.05 -13.62 -1.94
N ARG A 56 -8.48 -13.50 -0.73
CA ARG A 56 -9.28 -13.24 0.49
C ARG A 56 -9.49 -11.75 0.72
N TRP A 57 -8.59 -10.94 0.19
CA TRP A 57 -8.67 -9.49 0.21
C TRP A 57 -9.01 -8.93 -1.17
N PRO A 58 -9.94 -7.95 -1.29
CA PRO A 58 -10.84 -7.49 -0.24
C PRO A 58 -11.99 -8.48 0.03
N PRO A 59 -12.62 -8.44 1.22
CA PRO A 59 -13.76 -9.31 1.53
C PRO A 59 -14.95 -8.97 0.63
N VAL A 60 -15.53 -10.00 -0.02
CA VAL A 60 -16.67 -9.83 -0.94
C VAL A 60 -17.92 -9.27 -0.29
N ASP A 61 -18.13 -9.60 0.99
CA ASP A 61 -19.26 -9.12 1.77
C ASP A 61 -19.02 -7.70 2.32
N GLY A 62 -17.88 -7.09 1.98
CA GLY A 62 -17.42 -5.83 2.53
C GLY A 62 -17.03 -5.93 4.01
N MET A 63 -16.87 -4.78 4.65
CA MET A 63 -16.74 -4.63 6.09
C MET A 63 -17.34 -3.29 6.52
N THR A 64 -17.55 -3.10 7.81
CA THR A 64 -18.06 -1.81 8.32
C THR A 64 -16.96 -0.74 8.32
N LEU A 65 -17.36 0.53 8.40
CA LEU A 65 -16.41 1.64 8.55
C LEU A 65 -15.57 1.52 9.83
N GLU A 66 -16.11 0.93 10.90
CA GLU A 66 -15.37 0.69 12.14
C GLU A 66 -14.31 -0.40 11.98
N ALA A 67 -14.61 -1.47 11.22
CA ALA A 67 -13.65 -2.52 10.90
C ALA A 67 -12.52 -1.97 10.02
N ASN A 68 -12.84 -1.14 9.02
CA ASN A 68 -11.86 -0.46 8.19
C ASN A 68 -11.00 0.51 9.02
N LEU A 69 -11.61 1.26 9.94
CA LEU A 69 -10.87 2.16 10.83
C LEU A 69 -9.86 1.41 11.70
N ALA A 70 -10.24 0.26 12.25
CA ALA A 70 -9.35 -0.58 13.04
C ALA A 70 -8.18 -1.10 12.18
N ASP A 71 -8.44 -1.43 10.92
CA ASP A 71 -7.42 -1.84 9.95
C ASP A 71 -6.41 -0.71 9.65
N LEU A 72 -6.92 0.50 9.37
CA LEU A 72 -6.11 1.71 9.16
C LEU A 72 -5.29 2.08 10.40
N GLN A 73 -5.85 1.94 11.60
CA GLN A 73 -5.13 2.16 12.86
C GLN A 73 -4.00 1.15 13.05
N ARG A 74 -4.22 -0.13 12.69
CA ARG A 74 -3.17 -1.14 12.70
C ARG A 74 -2.03 -0.76 11.75
N HIS A 75 -2.36 -0.37 10.51
CA HIS A 75 -1.37 0.07 9.53
C HIS A 75 -0.59 1.31 9.97
N ALA A 76 -1.27 2.31 10.54
CA ALA A 76 -0.62 3.50 11.09
C ALA A 76 0.31 3.16 12.26
N ASN A 77 -0.09 2.21 13.12
CA ASN A 77 0.76 1.73 14.21
C ASN A 77 1.96 0.94 13.70
N ASP A 78 1.79 0.10 12.67
CA ASP A 78 2.93 -0.60 12.02
C ASP A 78 3.92 0.40 11.42
N PHE A 79 3.43 1.46 10.79
CA PHE A 79 4.25 2.55 10.26
C PHE A 79 5.06 3.22 11.37
N ALA A 80 4.38 3.64 12.44
CA ALA A 80 5.02 4.31 13.59
C ALA A 80 6.06 3.42 14.29
N GLN A 81 5.83 2.10 14.29
CA GLN A 81 6.70 1.10 14.90
C GLN A 81 7.70 0.48 13.92
N ARG A 82 7.77 0.99 12.67
CA ARG A 82 8.71 0.54 11.63
C ARG A 82 8.61 -0.97 11.36
N ARG A 83 7.40 -1.54 11.46
CA ARG A 83 7.10 -2.96 11.16
C ARG A 83 6.61 -3.19 9.73
N GLY A 84 6.13 -2.13 9.09
CA GLY A 84 5.64 -2.11 7.74
C GLY A 84 5.14 -0.73 7.39
N PHE A 85 5.09 -0.41 6.11
CA PHE A 85 4.76 0.92 5.62
C PHE A 85 3.62 0.83 4.62
N THR A 86 2.45 1.33 5.04
CA THR A 86 1.27 1.43 4.18
C THR A 86 1.06 2.89 3.79
N TYR A 87 0.92 3.13 2.50
CA TYR A 87 0.59 4.43 1.93
C TYR A 87 -0.77 4.38 1.25
N THR A 88 -1.57 5.43 1.44
CA THR A 88 -2.70 5.68 0.56
C THR A 88 -2.22 6.35 -0.72
N VAL A 89 -2.83 6.03 -1.86
CA VAL A 89 -2.56 6.66 -3.15
C VAL A 89 -3.66 7.68 -3.40
N LEU A 90 -3.25 8.94 -3.55
CA LEU A 90 -4.14 10.08 -3.72
C LEU A 90 -3.96 10.66 -5.12
N GLU A 91 -5.07 10.86 -5.84
CA GLU A 91 -5.05 11.49 -7.15
C GLU A 91 -4.57 12.96 -7.03
N THR A 92 -3.67 13.37 -7.92
CA THR A 92 -3.16 14.74 -7.93
C THR A 92 -4.25 15.69 -8.37
N GLY A 93 -4.47 16.77 -7.61
CA GLY A 93 -5.49 17.78 -7.88
C GLY A 93 -6.76 17.58 -7.07
N SER A 94 -7.40 16.40 -7.14
CA SER A 94 -8.62 16.11 -6.37
C SER A 94 -8.33 15.70 -4.92
N GLY A 95 -7.22 15.00 -4.68
CA GLY A 95 -6.91 14.41 -3.39
C GLY A 95 -7.80 13.22 -3.03
N GLU A 96 -8.52 12.64 -4.00
CA GLU A 96 -9.30 11.43 -3.77
C GLU A 96 -8.40 10.22 -3.51
N VAL A 97 -8.83 9.33 -2.60
CA VAL A 97 -8.22 8.01 -2.44
C VAL A 97 -8.53 7.18 -3.68
N ILE A 98 -7.47 6.80 -4.37
CA ILE A 98 -7.52 5.99 -5.58
C ILE A 98 -6.81 4.66 -5.45
N GLY A 99 -6.19 4.36 -4.30
CA GLY A 99 -5.43 3.13 -4.12
C GLY A 99 -4.72 3.05 -2.78
N CYS A 100 -4.01 1.95 -2.58
CA CYS A 100 -3.07 1.76 -1.48
C CYS A 100 -1.82 1.01 -1.94
N VAL A 101 -0.72 1.21 -1.22
CA VAL A 101 0.56 0.51 -1.36
C VAL A 101 0.96 -0.03 0.00
N TYR A 102 1.27 -1.33 0.07
CA TYR A 102 1.68 -2.04 1.28
C TYR A 102 3.11 -2.52 1.10
N ILE A 103 4.00 -2.19 2.04
CA ILE A 103 5.41 -2.56 2.02
C ILE A 103 5.74 -3.19 3.37
N TYR A 104 5.98 -4.51 3.39
CA TYR A 104 6.19 -5.27 4.61
C TYR A 104 7.41 -6.20 4.47
N PRO A 105 8.05 -6.60 5.59
CA PRO A 105 9.03 -7.68 5.55
C PRO A 105 8.44 -8.91 4.85
N SER A 106 9.19 -9.54 3.95
CA SER A 106 8.68 -10.71 3.25
C SER A 106 8.39 -11.85 4.23
N ARG A 107 7.37 -12.64 3.90
CA ARG A 107 7.09 -13.91 4.57
C ARG A 107 7.84 -15.09 3.95
N SER A 108 8.49 -14.88 2.80
CA SER A 108 9.33 -15.86 2.12
C SER A 108 10.80 -15.65 2.47
N ASP A 109 11.61 -16.70 2.31
CA ASP A 109 13.08 -16.61 2.39
C ASP A 109 13.71 -16.12 1.07
N ASP A 110 12.93 -16.05 -0.02
CA ASP A 110 13.42 -15.68 -1.37
C ASP A 110 13.61 -14.16 -1.56
N HIS A 111 12.90 -13.35 -0.77
CA HIS A 111 12.87 -11.91 -0.87
C HIS A 111 12.92 -11.27 0.52
N ASP A 112 13.41 -10.04 0.63
CA ASP A 112 13.43 -9.32 1.90
C ASP A 112 12.14 -8.51 2.15
N THR A 113 11.40 -8.17 1.10
CA THR A 113 10.24 -7.26 1.16
C THR A 113 9.11 -7.74 0.27
N ASP A 114 7.91 -7.88 0.83
CA ASP A 114 6.68 -8.04 0.06
C ASP A 114 6.07 -6.66 -0.21
N VAL A 115 5.76 -6.40 -1.48
CA VAL A 115 5.07 -5.18 -1.91
C VAL A 115 3.79 -5.57 -2.63
N ALA A 116 2.69 -4.97 -2.21
CA ALA A 116 1.41 -5.06 -2.89
C ALA A 116 0.86 -3.66 -3.13
N SER A 117 0.14 -3.48 -4.22
CA SER A 117 -0.57 -2.23 -4.49
C SER A 117 -1.84 -2.50 -5.26
N TRP A 118 -2.79 -1.58 -5.16
CA TRP A 118 -3.97 -1.60 -6.00
C TRP A 118 -4.42 -0.16 -6.28
N VAL A 119 -5.14 0.02 -7.36
CA VAL A 119 -5.91 1.23 -7.65
C VAL A 119 -7.40 0.91 -7.75
N ARG A 120 -8.25 1.93 -7.72
CA ARG A 120 -9.68 1.79 -7.97
C ARG A 120 -9.92 1.29 -9.39
N ALA A 121 -11.01 0.56 -9.58
CA ALA A 121 -11.39 0.04 -10.89
C ALA A 121 -11.57 1.14 -11.96
N ASP A 122 -12.08 2.32 -11.57
CA ASP A 122 -12.25 3.49 -12.45
C ASP A 122 -10.95 4.30 -12.66
N ARG A 123 -9.82 3.78 -12.17
CA ARG A 123 -8.46 4.32 -12.34
C ARG A 123 -7.45 3.22 -12.71
N ALA A 124 -7.91 2.11 -13.27
CA ALA A 124 -7.07 0.95 -13.63
C ALA A 124 -5.88 1.31 -14.55
N GLU A 125 -5.99 2.40 -15.34
CA GLU A 125 -4.89 2.94 -16.14
C GLU A 125 -3.68 3.41 -15.31
N LEU A 126 -3.84 3.54 -13.98
CA LEU A 126 -2.78 3.91 -13.04
C LEU A 126 -2.08 2.72 -12.39
N ASP A 127 -2.52 1.47 -12.62
CA ASP A 127 -1.84 0.29 -12.06
C ASP A 127 -0.36 0.23 -12.48
N VAL A 128 -0.08 0.27 -13.80
CA VAL A 128 1.28 0.23 -14.34
C VAL A 128 2.10 1.46 -13.88
N PRO A 129 1.61 2.71 -14.01
CA PRO A 129 2.30 3.89 -13.47
C PRO A 129 2.62 3.80 -11.97
N LEU A 130 1.70 3.28 -11.16
CA LEU A 130 1.91 3.11 -9.71
C LEU A 130 3.02 2.08 -9.46
N TYR A 131 2.95 0.93 -10.13
CA TYR A 131 3.96 -0.12 -10.02
C TYR A 131 5.35 0.38 -10.40
N GLU A 132 5.50 1.04 -11.54
CA GLU A 132 6.77 1.56 -12.00
C GLU A 132 7.34 2.61 -11.03
N ALA A 133 6.50 3.55 -10.58
CA ALA A 133 6.92 4.60 -9.64
C ALA A 133 7.35 4.03 -8.28
N VAL A 134 6.56 3.11 -7.72
CA VAL A 134 6.88 2.46 -6.43
C VAL A 134 8.12 1.59 -6.54
N THR A 135 8.25 0.82 -7.62
CA THR A 135 9.44 -0.01 -7.87
C THR A 135 10.70 0.84 -7.95
N ALA A 136 10.67 1.92 -8.75
CA ALA A 136 11.80 2.83 -8.88
C ALA A 136 12.13 3.50 -7.54
N TRP A 137 11.12 3.99 -6.82
CA TRP A 137 11.29 4.64 -5.53
C TRP A 137 11.90 3.72 -4.47
N LEU A 138 11.38 2.50 -4.31
CA LEU A 138 11.92 1.52 -3.37
C LEU A 138 13.35 1.09 -3.74
N SER A 139 13.64 0.92 -5.03
CA SER A 139 14.97 0.48 -5.48
C SER A 139 16.05 1.56 -5.34
N THR A 140 15.68 2.83 -5.24
CA THR A 140 16.63 3.96 -5.28
C THR A 140 16.71 4.75 -3.98
N HIS A 141 15.63 4.78 -3.19
CA HIS A 141 15.54 5.61 -1.97
C HIS A 141 15.46 4.79 -0.69
N TRP A 142 15.23 3.48 -0.77
CA TRP A 142 15.06 2.64 0.41
C TRP A 142 16.21 1.66 0.60
N PRO A 143 16.56 1.31 1.85
CA PRO A 143 17.63 0.36 2.16
C PRO A 143 17.15 -1.10 2.05
N LEU A 144 16.45 -1.43 0.96
CA LEU A 144 15.87 -2.76 0.72
C LEU A 144 16.73 -3.51 -0.30
N LYS A 145 16.93 -4.82 -0.11
CA LYS A 145 17.79 -5.62 -1.00
C LYS A 145 17.03 -6.23 -2.16
N SER A 146 15.87 -6.83 -1.89
CA SER A 146 15.05 -7.52 -2.89
C SER A 146 13.58 -7.30 -2.63
N LEU A 147 12.83 -7.08 -3.71
CA LEU A 147 11.40 -6.83 -3.69
C LEU A 147 10.67 -8.02 -4.32
N ASN A 148 9.69 -8.55 -3.59
CA ASN A 148 8.63 -9.37 -4.13
C ASN A 148 7.46 -8.43 -4.48
N TYR A 149 7.50 -7.89 -5.69
CA TYR A 149 6.45 -7.00 -6.22
C TYR A 149 6.02 -7.48 -7.60
N HIS A 150 4.77 -7.93 -7.70
CA HIS A 150 4.24 -8.50 -8.94
C HIS A 150 4.03 -7.43 -10.02
N PRO A 151 4.54 -7.63 -11.25
CA PRO A 151 4.27 -6.74 -12.39
C PRO A 151 2.78 -6.58 -12.70
N ARG A 152 2.45 -5.47 -13.38
CA ARG A 152 1.09 -5.05 -13.75
C ARG A 152 0.81 -5.20 -15.23
#